data_AF-A0A7C5QMA5-F1
#
_entry.id   AF-A0A7C5QMA5-F1
#
_cell.length_a   1.000
_cell.length_b   1.000
_cell.length_c   1.000
_cell.angle_alpha   90.00
_cell.angle_beta   90.00
_cell.angle_gamma   90.00
#
_symmetry.space_group_name_H-M   'P 1'
#
loop_
_entity.id
_entity.type
_entity.pdbx_description
1 polymer ?
#
loop_
_entity_poly.entity_id
_entity_poly.type
_entity_poly.pdbx_seq_one_letter_code
_entity_poly.pdbx_strand_id
1 'polypeptide(L)'
;MHVLLVGLGNMGMKYLAKLEELQELPVLCDIDPYKNIGKHPFYCHFGEIKESVVRAIVAVNPEDHVEVAGRLLSEGVPVLLEKPPALSSKEFALIADDPNLEVSEIELYSFPVKSFPKDIRVKEIRAERLNRGRGYINPLWDLAWHDLYVLQYLFGDVEVSRVREGEIWELEGSAAGVPFTLRVAWEHRGEVRRRWTLRAEEGEVIMDFLREEITFNGHIRRRSGGDKLKEMVSDFLRGSRRRGSTLRAMRNLKILEKIS
;
A
#
# COMPACT_ATOMS: atom_id res chain seq x y z
N MET A 1 14.29 13.91 18.53
CA MET A 1 13.47 12.68 18.45
C MET A 1 13.57 12.21 17.02
N HIS A 2 13.94 10.95 16.80
CA HIS A 2 14.31 10.44 15.49
C HIS A 2 13.23 9.53 14.91
N VAL A 3 13.18 9.47 13.58
CA VAL A 3 12.37 8.49 12.84
C VAL A 3 13.31 7.40 12.36
N LEU A 4 13.08 6.15 12.78
CA LEU A 4 13.85 5.02 12.29
C LEU A 4 13.32 4.60 10.91
N LEU A 5 14.22 4.38 9.96
CA LEU A 5 13.91 3.77 8.67
C LEU A 5 14.72 2.47 8.53
N VAL A 6 14.03 1.34 8.57
CA VAL A 6 14.63 0.01 8.42
C VAL A 6 14.41 -0.51 7.00
N GLY A 7 15.49 -0.79 6.29
CA GLY A 7 15.51 -1.16 4.88
C GLY A 7 15.65 0.05 3.96
N LEU A 8 16.75 0.11 3.23
CA LEU A 8 17.12 1.13 2.23
C LEU A 8 17.07 0.56 0.80
N GLY A 9 16.16 -0.38 0.53
CA GLY A 9 15.84 -0.80 -0.83
C GLY A 9 15.12 0.29 -1.64
N ASN A 10 14.55 -0.08 -2.79
CA ASN A 10 13.85 0.87 -3.68
C ASN A 10 12.74 1.67 -2.98
N MET A 11 11.95 1.04 -2.11
CA MET A 11 10.92 1.74 -1.33
C MET A 11 11.52 2.50 -0.14
N GLY A 12 12.49 1.91 0.57
CA GLY A 12 13.23 2.59 1.63
C GLY A 12 13.81 3.93 1.20
N MET A 13 14.47 3.99 0.04
CA MET A 13 15.02 5.25 -0.50
C MET A 13 13.94 6.29 -0.83
N LYS A 14 12.74 5.86 -1.23
CA LYS A 14 11.61 6.79 -1.44
C LYS A 14 11.09 7.33 -0.11
N TYR A 15 11.01 6.51 0.94
CA TYR A 15 10.69 6.97 2.29
C TYR A 15 11.72 7.96 2.80
N LEU A 16 13.01 7.65 2.64
CA LEU A 16 14.10 8.55 3.01
C LEU A 16 13.93 9.91 2.33
N ALA A 17 13.70 9.95 1.02
CA ALA A 17 13.46 11.19 0.30
C ALA A 17 12.27 11.97 0.88
N LYS A 18 11.17 11.29 1.27
CA LYS A 18 10.03 11.95 1.92
C LYS A 18 10.37 12.48 3.31
N LEU A 19 11.12 11.73 4.11
CA LEU A 19 11.58 12.17 5.44
C LEU A 19 12.45 13.43 5.33
N GLU A 20 13.36 13.47 4.36
CA GLU A 20 14.19 14.64 4.09
C GLU A 20 13.37 15.85 3.60
N GLU A 21 12.41 15.64 2.70
CA GLU A 21 11.48 16.68 2.24
C GLU A 21 10.57 17.22 3.34
N LEU A 22 10.31 16.42 4.39
CA LEU A 22 9.56 16.79 5.57
C LEU A 22 10.46 17.34 6.69
N GLN A 23 11.77 17.42 6.46
CA GLN A 23 12.79 17.90 7.41
C GLN A 23 12.82 17.08 8.72
N GLU A 24 12.49 15.80 8.63
CA GLU A 24 12.63 14.87 9.75
C GLU A 24 14.09 14.51 10.00
N LEU A 25 14.37 13.95 11.17
CA LEU A 25 15.69 13.44 11.57
C LEU A 25 15.71 11.91 11.44
N PRO A 26 16.01 11.35 10.26
CA PRO A 26 16.02 9.91 10.08
C PRO A 26 17.24 9.28 10.73
N VAL A 27 17.04 8.08 11.28
CA VAL A 27 18.11 7.12 11.59
C VAL A 27 17.91 5.95 10.66
N LEU A 28 18.97 5.54 9.98
CA LEU A 28 18.91 4.55 8.92
C LEU A 28 19.39 3.20 9.45
N CYS A 29 18.71 2.13 9.04
CA CYS A 29 19.13 0.77 9.32
C CYS A 29 19.01 -0.07 8.06
N ASP A 30 20.08 -0.74 7.65
CA ASP A 30 20.04 -1.77 6.60
C ASP A 30 21.17 -2.77 6.84
N ILE A 31 20.91 -4.05 6.58
CA ILE A 31 21.89 -5.12 6.73
C ILE A 31 23.12 -4.92 5.82
N ASP A 32 22.94 -4.22 4.70
CA ASP A 32 24.01 -3.91 3.75
C ASP A 32 24.72 -2.59 4.13
N PRO A 33 25.97 -2.64 4.62
CA PRO A 33 26.72 -1.45 5.00
C PRO A 33 27.00 -0.50 3.83
N TYR A 34 26.96 -0.98 2.58
CA TYR A 34 27.20 -0.14 1.41
C TYR A 34 26.04 0.80 1.09
N LYS A 35 24.87 0.61 1.72
CA LYS A 35 23.74 1.54 1.61
C LYS A 35 23.86 2.76 2.53
N ASN A 36 24.91 2.83 3.34
CA ASN A 36 25.18 4.01 4.14
C ASN A 36 25.53 5.20 3.24
N ILE A 37 24.65 6.21 3.24
CA ILE A 37 24.83 7.44 2.45
C ILE A 37 25.65 8.52 3.18
N GLY A 38 26.09 8.27 4.41
CA GLY A 38 26.96 9.16 5.20
C GLY A 38 26.31 10.43 5.74
N LYS A 39 25.03 10.69 5.44
CA LYS A 39 24.30 11.91 5.82
C LYS A 39 23.59 11.81 7.17
N HIS A 40 23.20 10.60 7.57
CA HIS A 40 22.39 10.31 8.75
C HIS A 40 23.03 9.18 9.56
N PRO A 41 22.75 9.05 10.87
CA PRO A 41 23.20 7.88 11.63
C PRO A 41 22.75 6.59 10.96
N PHE A 42 23.65 5.62 10.87
CA PHE A 42 23.45 4.38 10.14
C PHE A 42 23.89 3.18 10.97
N TYR A 43 23.06 2.15 11.00
CA TYR A 43 23.30 0.92 11.74
C TYR A 43 23.03 -0.30 10.84
N CYS A 44 23.82 -1.36 11.03
CA CYS A 44 23.60 -2.60 10.28
C CYS A 44 22.56 -3.52 10.93
N HIS A 45 22.16 -3.22 12.17
CA HIS A 45 21.20 -4.01 12.93
C HIS A 45 20.30 -3.10 13.75
N PHE A 46 18.98 -3.30 13.65
CA PHE A 46 17.98 -2.41 14.25
C PHE A 46 17.94 -2.50 15.79
N GLY A 47 18.51 -3.55 16.38
CA GLY A 47 18.70 -3.65 17.84
C GLY A 47 19.92 -2.89 18.38
N GLU A 48 20.72 -2.25 17.53
CA GLU A 48 21.92 -1.50 17.94
C GLU A 48 21.71 0.02 17.92
N ILE A 49 20.50 0.47 17.59
CA ILE A 49 20.14 1.89 17.47
C ILE A 49 20.36 2.58 18.82
N LYS A 50 21.16 3.66 18.83
CA LYS A 50 21.48 4.40 20.07
C LYS A 50 20.63 5.64 20.24
N GLU A 51 20.02 6.11 19.16
CA GLU A 51 19.18 7.29 19.13
C GLU A 51 17.81 7.01 19.74
N SER A 52 17.23 8.02 20.37
CA SER A 52 15.82 7.96 20.79
C SER A 52 14.90 8.02 19.56
N VAL A 53 14.30 6.88 19.24
CA VAL A 53 13.33 6.67 18.16
C VAL A 53 11.92 6.90 18.66
N VAL A 54 11.12 7.68 17.93
CA VAL A 54 9.70 7.92 18.26
C VAL A 54 8.72 7.23 17.34
N ARG A 55 9.16 6.86 16.13
CA ARG A 55 8.39 6.16 15.10
C ARG A 55 9.35 5.42 14.20
N ALA A 56 8.90 4.34 13.59
CA ALA A 56 9.66 3.57 12.63
C ALA A 56 8.89 3.35 11.32
N ILE A 57 9.61 3.32 10.21
CA ILE A 57 9.13 2.85 8.92
C ILE A 57 9.93 1.59 8.58
N VAL A 58 9.23 0.48 8.29
CA VAL A 58 9.85 -0.81 8.00
C VAL A 58 9.59 -1.15 6.52
N ALA A 59 10.66 -1.16 5.74
CA ALA A 59 10.69 -1.37 4.29
C ALA A 59 11.76 -2.41 3.89
N VAL A 60 11.86 -3.48 4.69
CA VAL A 60 12.69 -4.67 4.42
C VAL A 60 11.92 -5.69 3.58
N ASN A 61 12.51 -6.88 3.34
CA ASN A 61 11.80 -7.97 2.66
C ASN A 61 10.61 -8.45 3.53
N PRO A 62 9.47 -8.85 2.93
CA PRO A 62 8.30 -9.31 3.68
C PRO A 62 8.56 -10.47 4.65
N GLU A 63 9.59 -11.30 4.39
CA GLU A 63 10.04 -12.39 5.28
C GLU A 63 10.50 -11.89 6.65
N ASP A 64 11.03 -10.67 6.72
CA ASP A 64 11.58 -10.09 7.94
C ASP A 64 10.61 -9.09 8.61
N HIS A 65 9.46 -8.81 7.97
CA HIS A 65 8.53 -7.77 8.41
C HIS A 65 8.02 -7.99 9.83
N VAL A 66 7.54 -9.20 10.12
CA VAL A 66 6.91 -9.49 11.42
C VAL A 66 7.91 -9.50 12.54
N GLU A 67 9.13 -10.00 12.30
CA GLU A 67 10.21 -9.96 13.29
C GLU A 67 10.61 -8.51 13.60
N VAL A 68 10.96 -7.73 12.57
CA VAL A 68 11.46 -6.36 12.73
C VAL A 68 10.39 -5.46 13.34
N ALA A 69 9.17 -5.48 12.78
CA ALA A 69 8.07 -4.68 13.30
C ALA A 69 7.67 -5.12 14.71
N GLY A 70 7.58 -6.43 14.97
CA GLY A 70 7.20 -6.98 16.27
C GLY A 70 8.12 -6.53 17.40
N ARG A 71 9.44 -6.51 17.18
CA ARG A 71 10.39 -5.99 18.19
C ARG A 71 10.17 -4.50 18.47
N LEU A 72 10.05 -3.67 17.44
CA LEU A 72 9.81 -2.23 17.58
C LEU A 72 8.47 -1.93 18.28
N LEU A 73 7.42 -2.65 17.92
CA LEU A 73 6.09 -2.53 18.54
C LEU A 73 6.13 -2.93 20.02
N SER A 74 6.89 -3.98 20.38
CA SER A 74 7.05 -4.42 21.78
C SER A 74 7.70 -3.36 22.69
N GLU A 75 8.45 -2.43 22.10
CA GLU A 75 9.03 -1.26 22.78
C GLU A 75 8.08 -0.04 22.79
N GLY A 76 6.87 -0.19 22.23
CA GLY A 76 5.87 0.87 22.12
C GLY A 76 6.11 1.85 20.96
N VAL A 77 7.02 1.54 20.04
CA VAL A 77 7.31 2.40 18.89
C VAL A 77 6.23 2.21 17.80
N PRO A 78 5.54 3.28 17.37
CA PRO A 78 4.66 3.23 16.20
C PRO A 78 5.39 2.83 14.93
N VAL A 79 4.83 1.88 14.18
CA VAL A 79 5.41 1.32 12.95
C VAL A 79 4.49 1.57 11.77
N LEU A 80 5.06 2.11 10.69
CA LEU A 80 4.50 2.05 9.35
C LEU A 80 5.21 0.93 8.59
N LEU A 81 4.48 -0.16 8.34
CA LEU A 81 4.99 -1.38 7.72
C LEU A 81 4.66 -1.39 6.22
N GLU A 82 5.64 -1.66 5.37
CA GLU A 82 5.39 -1.81 3.93
C GLU A 82 4.49 -3.01 3.60
N LYS A 83 3.87 -2.96 2.42
CA LYS A 83 3.07 -4.06 1.88
C LYS A 83 3.95 -5.03 1.06
N PRO A 84 3.58 -6.32 0.98
CA PRO A 84 2.68 -7.01 1.90
C PRO A 84 3.32 -7.11 3.29
N PRO A 85 2.56 -7.07 4.40
CA PRO A 85 3.13 -6.99 5.74
C PRO A 85 3.62 -8.32 6.30
N ALA A 86 3.40 -9.42 5.59
CA ALA A 86 3.90 -10.77 5.87
C ALA A 86 3.70 -11.64 4.62
N LEU A 87 4.24 -12.86 4.64
CA LEU A 87 3.97 -13.86 3.60
C LEU A 87 2.77 -14.76 3.93
N SER A 88 2.24 -14.69 5.15
CA SER A 88 1.01 -15.39 5.51
C SER A 88 0.14 -14.60 6.50
N SER A 89 -1.17 -14.85 6.46
CA SER A 89 -2.12 -14.31 7.43
C SER A 89 -1.84 -14.78 8.85
N LYS A 90 -1.37 -16.03 9.00
CA LYS A 90 -0.98 -16.61 10.30
C LYS A 90 0.21 -15.88 10.91
N GLU A 91 1.22 -15.56 10.10
CA GLU A 91 2.40 -14.83 10.55
C GLU A 91 2.04 -13.37 10.90
N PHE A 92 1.30 -12.69 10.03
CA PHE A 92 0.85 -11.31 10.29
C PHE A 92 0.01 -11.19 11.56
N ALA A 93 -0.79 -12.22 11.90
CA ALA A 93 -1.61 -12.23 13.11
C ALA A 93 -0.81 -12.07 14.41
N LEU A 94 0.50 -12.33 14.39
CA LEU A 94 1.38 -12.12 15.55
C LEU A 94 1.53 -10.64 15.94
N ILE A 95 1.33 -9.71 14.99
CA ILE A 95 1.48 -8.26 15.21
C ILE A 95 0.24 -7.44 14.83
N ALA A 96 -0.74 -8.04 14.13
CA ALA A 96 -1.86 -7.33 13.52
C ALA A 96 -2.76 -6.55 14.49
N ASP A 97 -2.87 -7.01 15.75
CA ASP A 97 -3.71 -6.41 16.78
C ASP A 97 -3.00 -5.29 17.55
N ASP A 98 -1.71 -5.04 17.28
CA ASP A 98 -0.98 -3.96 17.94
C ASP A 98 -1.55 -2.60 17.50
N PRO A 99 -1.99 -1.74 18.44
CA PRO A 99 -2.59 -0.45 18.09
C PRO A 99 -1.60 0.48 17.38
N ASN A 100 -0.30 0.29 17.58
CA ASN A 100 0.79 1.11 17.05
C ASN A 100 1.24 0.70 15.64
N LEU A 101 0.66 -0.35 15.06
CA LEU A 101 0.94 -0.81 13.71
C LEU A 101 0.01 -0.17 12.66
N GLU A 102 0.60 0.31 11.57
CA GLU A 102 -0.09 0.73 10.35
C GLU A 102 0.55 0.07 9.14
N VAL A 103 -0.26 -0.44 8.19
CA VAL A 103 0.23 -1.00 6.92
C VAL A 103 0.15 0.07 5.82
N SER A 104 1.16 0.13 4.95
CA SER A 104 1.25 1.10 3.86
C SER A 104 0.13 0.90 2.82
N GLU A 105 -0.73 1.91 2.67
CA GLU A 105 -1.85 1.89 1.72
C GLU A 105 -1.86 3.17 0.87
N ILE A 106 -0.77 3.39 0.13
CA ILE A 106 -0.52 4.63 -0.61
C ILE A 106 -1.66 5.05 -1.55
N GLU A 107 -2.37 4.10 -2.16
CA GLU A 107 -3.46 4.45 -3.09
C GLU A 107 -4.71 5.02 -2.39
N LEU A 108 -4.84 4.88 -1.06
CA LEU A 108 -5.86 5.60 -0.30
C LEU A 108 -5.55 7.11 -0.17
N TYR A 109 -4.34 7.52 -0.56
CA TYR A 109 -3.97 8.92 -0.72
C TYR A 109 -4.21 9.45 -2.14
N SER A 110 -4.64 8.59 -3.06
CA SER A 110 -4.92 8.97 -4.45
C SER A 110 -6.13 9.86 -4.55
N PHE A 111 -6.03 10.90 -5.38
CA PHE A 111 -7.10 11.86 -5.60
C PHE A 111 -8.42 11.22 -6.03
N PRO A 112 -8.44 10.19 -6.91
CA PRO A 112 -9.69 9.53 -7.29
C PRO A 112 -10.37 8.84 -6.11
N VAL A 113 -9.61 8.24 -5.19
CA VAL A 113 -10.17 7.58 -3.99
C VAL A 113 -10.73 8.62 -3.02
N LYS A 114 -9.98 9.71 -2.77
CA LYS A 114 -10.41 10.81 -1.90
C LYS A 114 -11.64 11.55 -2.45
N SER A 115 -11.79 11.59 -3.77
CA SER A 115 -12.86 12.31 -4.48
C SER A 115 -13.99 11.41 -4.95
N PHE A 116 -14.00 10.15 -4.55
CA PHE A 116 -15.02 9.20 -4.93
C PHE A 116 -16.42 9.69 -4.48
N PRO A 117 -17.42 9.75 -5.38
CA PRO A 117 -18.76 10.20 -5.03
C PRO A 117 -19.41 9.22 -4.04
N LYS A 118 -20.00 9.75 -2.96
CA LYS A 118 -20.54 8.92 -1.86
C LYS A 118 -21.94 8.37 -2.14
N ASP A 119 -22.73 9.10 -2.93
CA ASP A 119 -24.15 8.82 -3.12
C ASP A 119 -24.41 8.25 -4.53
N ILE A 120 -23.62 7.25 -4.93
CA ILE A 120 -23.80 6.54 -6.21
C ILE A 120 -24.05 5.06 -5.99
N ARG A 121 -24.86 4.47 -6.86
CA ARG A 121 -25.20 3.04 -6.82
C ARG A 121 -24.43 2.31 -7.90
N VAL A 122 -23.23 1.87 -7.53
CA VAL A 122 -22.35 1.09 -8.41
C VAL A 122 -22.96 -0.29 -8.67
N LYS A 123 -22.99 -0.68 -9.95
CA LYS A 123 -23.49 -1.97 -10.47
C LYS A 123 -22.37 -2.91 -10.90
N GLU A 124 -21.22 -2.37 -11.32
CA GLU A 124 -20.09 -3.15 -11.80
C GLU A 124 -18.79 -2.34 -11.64
N ILE A 125 -17.71 -3.02 -11.27
CA ILE A 125 -16.37 -2.45 -11.13
C ILE A 125 -15.41 -3.18 -12.08
N ARG A 126 -14.68 -2.43 -12.91
CA ARG A 126 -13.59 -2.97 -13.73
C ARG A 126 -12.29 -2.24 -13.40
N ALA A 127 -11.30 -2.95 -12.89
CA ALA A 127 -10.01 -2.40 -12.51
C ALA A 127 -8.90 -3.00 -13.39
N GLU A 128 -7.97 -2.15 -13.83
CA GLU A 128 -6.78 -2.54 -14.57
C GLU A 128 -5.54 -1.97 -13.88
N ARG A 129 -4.58 -2.83 -13.53
CA ARG A 129 -3.22 -2.46 -13.09
C ARG A 129 -2.19 -3.22 -13.92
N LEU A 130 -1.88 -2.66 -15.09
CA LEU A 130 -0.96 -3.23 -16.07
C LEU A 130 0.34 -2.44 -16.04
N ASN A 131 1.43 -3.06 -15.59
CA ASN A 131 2.74 -2.43 -15.47
C ASN A 131 3.73 -3.03 -16.49
N ARG A 132 4.67 -2.20 -16.96
CA ARG A 132 5.80 -2.66 -17.79
C ARG A 132 6.94 -3.28 -17.00
N GLY A 133 7.06 -2.92 -15.72
CA GLY A 133 8.07 -3.48 -14.83
C GLY A 133 7.63 -4.81 -14.23
N ARG A 134 8.61 -5.62 -13.85
CA ARG A 134 8.42 -6.82 -13.03
C ARG A 134 8.42 -6.44 -11.54
N GLY A 135 7.62 -7.16 -10.75
CA GLY A 135 7.63 -7.08 -9.29
C GLY A 135 8.51 -8.15 -8.67
N TYR A 136 8.18 -8.57 -7.46
CA TYR A 136 9.00 -9.46 -6.63
C TYR A 136 8.35 -10.84 -6.43
N ILE A 137 7.10 -10.89 -5.96
CA ILE A 137 6.40 -12.15 -5.63
C ILE A 137 5.64 -12.65 -6.86
N ASN A 138 4.49 -12.05 -7.16
CA ASN A 138 3.71 -12.26 -8.39
C ASN A 138 2.76 -11.07 -8.62
N PRO A 139 2.09 -10.96 -9.79
CA PRO A 139 1.20 -9.84 -10.07
C PRO A 139 0.08 -9.62 -9.04
N LEU A 140 -0.42 -10.67 -8.38
CA LEU A 140 -1.48 -10.51 -7.37
C LEU A 140 -0.95 -9.83 -6.10
N TRP A 141 0.15 -10.35 -5.57
CA TRP A 141 0.76 -9.84 -4.34
C TRP A 141 1.34 -8.43 -4.52
N ASP A 142 1.91 -8.15 -5.69
CA ASP A 142 2.55 -6.86 -5.92
C ASP A 142 1.63 -5.78 -6.47
N LEU A 143 0.66 -6.16 -7.32
CA LEU A 143 -0.22 -5.23 -8.00
C LEU A 143 -1.65 -5.28 -7.46
N ALA A 144 -2.30 -6.46 -7.50
CA ALA A 144 -3.70 -6.59 -7.10
C ALA A 144 -3.93 -6.16 -5.64
N TRP A 145 -2.94 -6.35 -4.76
CA TRP A 145 -2.95 -5.87 -3.38
C TRP A 145 -3.46 -4.43 -3.24
N HIS A 146 -2.98 -3.54 -4.12
CA HIS A 146 -3.35 -2.13 -4.10
C HIS A 146 -4.83 -1.93 -4.37
N ASP A 147 -5.37 -2.64 -5.34
CA ASP A 147 -6.76 -2.50 -5.73
C ASP A 147 -7.68 -3.22 -4.73
N LEU A 148 -7.24 -4.33 -4.13
CA LEU A 148 -8.00 -5.05 -3.11
C LEU A 148 -8.23 -4.21 -1.86
N TYR A 149 -7.23 -3.47 -1.34
CA TYR A 149 -7.50 -2.61 -0.18
C TYR A 149 -8.34 -1.37 -0.56
N VAL A 150 -8.27 -0.88 -1.80
CA VAL A 150 -9.15 0.22 -2.26
C VAL A 150 -10.59 -0.28 -2.38
N LEU A 151 -10.80 -1.51 -2.87
CA LEU A 151 -12.12 -2.14 -2.93
C LEU A 151 -12.68 -2.25 -1.51
N GLN A 152 -11.86 -2.74 -0.57
CA GLN A 152 -12.24 -2.82 0.83
C GLN A 152 -12.58 -1.47 1.46
N TYR A 153 -11.83 -0.42 1.12
CA TYR A 153 -12.04 0.91 1.65
C TYR A 153 -13.31 1.58 1.12
N LEU A 154 -13.62 1.43 -0.18
CA LEU A 154 -14.76 2.09 -0.81
C LEU A 154 -16.07 1.30 -0.70
N PHE A 155 -16.00 -0.03 -0.75
CA PHE A 155 -17.18 -0.89 -0.87
C PHE A 155 -17.38 -1.81 0.34
N GLY A 156 -16.33 -2.13 1.10
CA GLY A 156 -16.39 -3.07 2.22
C GLY A 156 -15.90 -4.47 1.84
N ASP A 157 -16.49 -5.52 2.39
CA ASP A 157 -15.91 -6.87 2.29
C ASP A 157 -15.77 -7.35 0.83
N VAL A 158 -14.62 -7.97 0.53
CA VAL A 158 -14.26 -8.43 -0.82
C VAL A 158 -14.19 -9.95 -0.83
N GLU A 159 -14.84 -10.57 -1.80
CA GLU A 159 -14.81 -11.99 -2.05
C GLU A 159 -14.35 -12.27 -3.49
N VAL A 160 -13.31 -13.08 -3.65
CA VAL A 160 -12.85 -13.55 -4.96
C VAL A 160 -13.48 -14.90 -5.26
N SER A 161 -14.14 -14.99 -6.41
CA SER A 161 -14.84 -16.19 -6.88
C SER A 161 -14.06 -16.97 -7.94
N ARG A 162 -13.22 -16.27 -8.72
CA ARG A 162 -12.45 -16.87 -9.81
C ARG A 162 -11.14 -16.15 -10.02
N VAL A 163 -10.11 -16.91 -10.36
CA VAL A 163 -8.83 -16.42 -10.86
C VAL A 163 -8.51 -17.08 -12.20
N ARG A 164 -8.01 -16.28 -13.14
CA ARG A 164 -7.46 -16.75 -14.42
C ARG A 164 -6.03 -16.25 -14.55
N GLU A 165 -5.09 -17.18 -14.67
CA GLU A 165 -3.68 -16.87 -14.89
C GLU A 165 -3.36 -16.78 -16.39
N GLY A 166 -2.40 -15.93 -16.73
CA GLY A 166 -1.95 -15.72 -18.11
C GLY A 166 -0.95 -14.57 -18.20
N GLU A 167 -0.81 -13.99 -19.40
CA GLU A 167 -0.04 -12.73 -19.56
C GLU A 167 -0.67 -11.60 -18.74
N ILE A 168 -2.00 -11.60 -18.66
CA ILE A 168 -2.78 -10.73 -17.77
C ILE A 168 -3.57 -11.65 -16.86
N TRP A 169 -3.29 -11.54 -15.56
CA TRP A 169 -4.02 -12.26 -14.53
C TRP A 169 -5.33 -11.52 -14.27
N GLU A 170 -6.40 -12.27 -14.08
CA GLU A 170 -7.73 -11.71 -13.88
C GLU A 170 -8.43 -12.32 -12.67
N LEU A 171 -8.93 -11.46 -11.79
CA LEU A 171 -9.74 -11.78 -10.62
C LEU A 171 -11.18 -11.36 -10.88
N GLU A 172 -12.12 -12.26 -10.66
CA GLU A 172 -13.55 -11.96 -10.64
C GLU A 172 -14.12 -12.21 -9.24
N GLY A 173 -14.99 -11.33 -8.77
CA GLY A 173 -15.53 -11.42 -7.43
C GLY A 173 -16.63 -10.43 -7.14
N SER A 174 -16.92 -10.22 -5.85
CA SER A 174 -17.82 -9.18 -5.39
C SER A 174 -17.21 -8.35 -4.26
N ALA A 175 -17.51 -7.06 -4.22
CA ALA A 175 -17.20 -6.15 -3.12
C ALA A 175 -18.52 -5.63 -2.55
N ALA A 176 -18.91 -6.12 -1.36
CA ALA A 176 -20.23 -5.89 -0.75
C ALA A 176 -21.41 -6.07 -1.72
N GLY A 177 -21.38 -7.15 -2.52
CA GLY A 177 -22.42 -7.46 -3.50
C GLY A 177 -22.29 -6.75 -4.85
N VAL A 178 -21.34 -5.83 -5.02
CA VAL A 178 -21.03 -5.23 -6.32
C VAL A 178 -20.04 -6.13 -7.07
N PRO A 179 -20.39 -6.68 -8.24
CA PRO A 179 -19.46 -7.52 -9.01
C PRO A 179 -18.26 -6.71 -9.48
N PHE A 180 -17.07 -7.31 -9.42
CA PHE A 180 -15.84 -6.71 -9.93
C PHE A 180 -15.05 -7.66 -10.81
N THR A 181 -14.29 -7.07 -11.73
CA THR A 181 -13.18 -7.70 -12.45
C THR A 181 -11.91 -6.88 -12.24
N LEU A 182 -10.82 -7.52 -11.85
CA LEU A 182 -9.51 -6.90 -11.65
C LEU A 182 -8.48 -7.60 -12.52
N ARG A 183 -7.89 -6.85 -13.46
CA ARG A 183 -6.85 -7.30 -14.37
C ARG A 183 -5.50 -6.75 -13.96
N VAL A 184 -4.53 -7.62 -13.74
CA VAL A 184 -3.17 -7.24 -13.34
C VAL A 184 -2.12 -7.93 -14.19
N ALA A 185 -1.04 -7.22 -14.49
CA ALA A 185 0.06 -7.76 -15.28
C ALA A 185 1.38 -7.09 -14.95
N TRP A 186 2.44 -7.90 -14.90
CA TRP A 186 3.81 -7.44 -15.07
C TRP A 186 4.21 -7.47 -16.53
N GLU A 187 5.27 -6.75 -16.86
CA GLU A 187 5.93 -6.82 -18.18
C GLU A 187 4.93 -6.63 -19.35
N HIS A 188 3.84 -5.91 -19.09
CA HIS A 188 2.77 -5.73 -20.05
C HIS A 188 3.30 -4.95 -21.26
N ARG A 189 3.19 -5.55 -22.45
CA ARG A 189 3.74 -4.98 -23.69
C ARG A 189 3.01 -3.73 -24.16
N GLY A 190 1.78 -3.52 -23.70
CA GLY A 190 0.96 -2.37 -24.04
C GLY A 190 1.29 -1.09 -23.24
N GLU A 191 0.27 -0.25 -23.12
CA GLU A 191 0.33 0.96 -22.30
C GLU A 191 0.25 0.60 -20.81
N VAL A 192 1.00 1.34 -19.99
CA VAL A 192 0.83 1.24 -18.53
C VAL A 192 -0.56 1.76 -18.18
N ARG A 193 -1.33 0.96 -17.44
CA ARG A 193 -2.69 1.33 -17.00
C ARG A 193 -2.82 1.14 -15.49
N ARG A 194 -3.33 2.17 -14.81
CA ARG A 194 -3.85 2.08 -13.44
C ARG A 194 -5.18 2.80 -13.41
N ARG A 195 -6.24 2.09 -13.77
CA ARG A 195 -7.55 2.69 -14.03
C ARG A 195 -8.65 1.81 -13.50
N TRP A 196 -9.65 2.42 -12.87
CA TRP A 196 -10.92 1.78 -12.61
C TRP A 196 -12.02 2.44 -13.44
N THR A 197 -12.90 1.63 -13.97
CA THR A 197 -14.15 2.03 -14.63
C THR A 197 -15.29 1.41 -13.84
N LEU A 198 -16.16 2.25 -13.30
CA LEU A 198 -17.31 1.83 -12.52
C LEU A 198 -18.57 2.24 -13.24
N ARG A 199 -19.48 1.28 -13.43
CA ARG A 199 -20.82 1.54 -13.95
C ARG A 199 -21.75 1.76 -12.77
N ALA A 200 -22.34 2.93 -12.63
CA ALA A 200 -23.37 3.22 -11.63
C ALA A 200 -24.72 3.54 -12.30
N GLU A 201 -25.80 3.59 -11.52
CA GLU A 201 -27.11 4.04 -12.04
C GLU A 201 -27.06 5.50 -12.49
N GLU A 202 -26.26 6.31 -11.81
CA GLU A 202 -26.12 7.75 -12.03
C GLU A 202 -25.18 8.10 -13.18
N GLY A 203 -24.43 7.12 -13.71
CA GLY A 203 -23.46 7.32 -14.79
C GLY A 203 -22.20 6.46 -14.62
N GLU A 204 -21.25 6.66 -15.52
CA GLU A 204 -19.93 6.03 -15.44
C GLU A 204 -18.97 6.88 -14.61
N VAL A 205 -18.21 6.24 -13.71
CA VAL A 205 -17.08 6.83 -12.99
C VAL A 205 -15.80 6.23 -13.53
N ILE A 206 -14.84 7.07 -13.92
CA ILE A 206 -13.50 6.64 -14.30
C ILE A 206 -12.50 7.19 -13.28
N MET A 207 -11.74 6.31 -12.62
CA MET A 207 -10.67 6.67 -11.71
C MET A 207 -9.33 6.36 -12.37
N ASP A 208 -8.55 7.37 -12.75
CA ASP A 208 -7.22 7.22 -13.33
C ASP A 208 -6.15 7.54 -12.27
N PHE A 209 -5.53 6.48 -11.74
CA PHE A 209 -4.54 6.56 -10.65
C PHE A 209 -3.15 7.00 -11.13
N LEU A 210 -2.88 6.94 -12.45
CA LEU A 210 -1.64 7.48 -13.01
C LEU A 210 -1.73 9.00 -13.16
N ARG A 211 -2.87 9.48 -13.64
CA ARG A 211 -3.11 10.92 -13.88
C ARG A 211 -3.62 11.65 -12.64
N GLU A 212 -3.97 10.92 -11.58
CA GLU A 212 -4.64 11.44 -10.39
C GLU A 212 -5.93 12.19 -10.76
N GLU A 213 -6.75 11.56 -11.61
CA GLU A 213 -7.98 12.10 -12.20
C GLU A 213 -9.19 11.23 -11.88
N ILE A 214 -10.33 11.86 -11.63
CA ILE A 214 -11.63 11.20 -11.59
C ILE A 214 -12.60 11.88 -12.56
N THR A 215 -13.26 11.08 -13.38
CA THR A 215 -14.30 11.54 -14.30
C THR A 215 -15.64 11.02 -13.82
N PHE A 216 -16.63 11.90 -13.71
CA PHE A 216 -18.01 11.53 -13.41
C PHE A 216 -18.97 12.53 -14.08
N ASN A 217 -20.01 12.04 -14.74
CA ASN A 217 -21.01 12.86 -15.46
C ASN A 217 -20.38 13.86 -16.46
N GLY A 218 -19.35 13.44 -17.18
CA GLY A 218 -18.64 14.30 -18.15
C GLY A 218 -17.70 15.34 -17.53
N HIS A 219 -17.65 15.44 -16.20
CA HIS A 219 -16.73 16.34 -15.50
C HIS A 219 -15.47 15.61 -15.06
N ILE A 220 -14.31 16.15 -15.46
CA ILE A 220 -12.99 15.66 -15.05
C ILE A 220 -12.52 16.53 -13.89
N ARG A 221 -12.23 15.89 -12.76
CA ARG A 221 -11.53 16.51 -11.63
C ARG A 221 -10.16 15.88 -11.53
N ARG A 222 -9.16 16.71 -11.23
CA ARG A 222 -7.78 16.26 -11.10
C ARG A 222 -7.11 16.84 -9.88
N ARG A 223 -6.10 16.13 -9.38
CA ARG A 223 -5.21 16.69 -8.36
C ARG A 223 -4.44 17.88 -8.94
N SER A 224 -4.45 19.01 -8.24
CA SER A 224 -3.70 20.23 -8.62
C SER A 224 -2.21 20.17 -8.26
N GLY A 225 -1.81 19.22 -7.40
CA GLY A 225 -0.44 18.97 -6.98
C GLY A 225 -0.36 18.09 -5.73
N GLY A 226 0.86 17.71 -5.34
CA GLY A 226 1.13 16.93 -4.14
C GLY A 226 1.60 15.50 -4.43
N ASP A 227 2.16 14.88 -3.39
CA ASP A 227 2.77 13.55 -3.44
C ASP A 227 2.04 12.61 -2.46
N LYS A 228 1.49 11.51 -2.98
CA LYS A 228 0.75 10.51 -2.19
C LYS A 228 1.58 9.91 -1.07
N LEU A 229 2.85 9.58 -1.36
CA LEU A 229 3.75 8.99 -0.39
C LEU A 229 4.10 10.03 0.68
N LYS A 230 4.35 11.28 0.29
CA LYS A 230 4.60 12.37 1.23
C LYS A 230 3.43 12.59 2.19
N GLU A 231 2.20 12.59 1.67
CA GLU A 231 1.00 12.73 2.51
C GLU A 231 0.86 11.57 3.49
N MET A 232 1.07 10.33 3.03
CA MET A 232 1.02 9.14 3.88
C MET A 232 2.04 9.17 5.01
N VAL A 233 3.30 9.49 4.66
CA VAL A 233 4.37 9.62 5.65
C VAL A 233 4.06 10.75 6.62
N SER A 234 3.59 11.91 6.13
CA SER A 234 3.25 13.05 7.00
C SER A 234 2.11 12.72 7.98
N ASP A 235 1.06 12.03 7.54
CA ASP A 235 -0.05 11.62 8.39
C ASP A 235 0.43 10.62 9.46
N PHE A 236 1.22 9.63 9.08
CA PHE A 236 1.81 8.68 10.03
C PHE A 236 2.68 9.39 11.08
N LEU A 237 3.56 10.31 10.67
CA LEU A 237 4.44 11.05 11.56
C LEU A 237 3.69 11.93 12.56
N ARG A 238 2.58 12.54 12.12
CA ARG A 238 1.68 13.34 12.97
C ARG A 238 0.78 12.50 13.87
N GLY A 239 0.78 11.18 13.71
CA GLY A 239 -0.10 10.28 14.46
C GLY A 239 -1.54 10.24 13.93
N SER A 240 -1.79 10.78 12.74
CA SER A 240 -3.06 10.65 12.02
C SER A 240 -3.19 9.23 11.47
N ARG A 241 -3.53 8.27 12.35
CA ARG A 241 -3.61 6.85 11.98
C ARG A 241 -4.78 6.58 11.05
N ARG A 242 -4.53 5.85 9.96
CA ARG A 242 -5.61 5.29 9.14
C ARG A 242 -6.18 4.04 9.79
N ARG A 243 -7.39 4.17 10.33
CA ARG A 243 -8.11 3.05 10.94
C ARG A 243 -8.32 1.91 9.93
N GLY A 244 -8.10 0.68 10.41
CA GLY A 244 -8.42 -0.54 9.68
C GLY A 244 -7.40 -0.95 8.61
N SER A 245 -6.21 -0.36 8.53
CA SER A 245 -5.16 -0.81 7.59
C SER A 245 -4.70 -2.23 7.90
N THR A 246 -4.50 -2.58 9.18
CA THR A 246 -4.19 -3.96 9.61
C THR A 246 -5.31 -4.93 9.27
N LEU A 247 -6.57 -4.55 9.48
CA LEU A 247 -7.73 -5.38 9.11
C LEU A 247 -7.80 -5.62 7.59
N ARG A 248 -7.62 -4.58 6.77
CA ARG A 248 -7.63 -4.71 5.31
C ARG A 248 -6.47 -5.56 4.80
N ALA A 249 -5.28 -5.38 5.39
CA ALA A 249 -4.12 -6.20 5.08
C ALA A 249 -4.32 -7.68 5.45
N MET A 250 -4.88 -7.96 6.63
CA MET A 250 -5.24 -9.32 7.04
C MET A 250 -6.23 -9.98 6.06
N ARG A 251 -7.22 -9.23 5.59
CA ARG A 251 -8.18 -9.70 4.59
C ARG A 251 -7.51 -9.94 3.23
N ASN A 252 -6.62 -9.03 2.79
CA ASN A 252 -5.83 -9.23 1.57
C ASN A 252 -5.00 -10.52 1.64
N LEU A 253 -4.29 -10.76 2.75
CA LEU A 253 -3.52 -12.00 2.95
C LEU A 253 -4.41 -13.23 2.79
N LYS A 254 -5.54 -13.28 3.51
CA LYS A 254 -6.48 -14.41 3.42
C LYS A 254 -7.05 -14.63 2.02
N ILE A 255 -7.34 -13.55 1.30
CA ILE A 255 -7.81 -13.63 -0.10
C ILE A 255 -6.69 -14.23 -0.96
N LEU A 256 -5.48 -13.67 -0.88
CA LEU A 256 -4.36 -14.06 -1.73
C LEU A 256 -3.89 -15.49 -1.44
N GLU A 257 -3.83 -15.91 -0.17
CA GLU A 257 -3.49 -17.29 0.22
C GLU A 257 -4.47 -18.32 -0.32
N LYS A 258 -5.76 -17.97 -0.45
CA LYS A 258 -6.79 -18.88 -0.96
C LYS A 258 -6.73 -19.07 -2.47
N ILE A 259 -6.12 -18.12 -3.18
CA ILE A 259 -6.13 -18.06 -4.65
C ILE A 259 -4.73 -18.12 -5.28
N SER A 260 -3.68 -18.22 -4.48
CA SER A 260 -2.28 -18.42 -4.92
C SER A 260 -1.89 -19.89 -4.86
#